data_AF-A0A9W7LDN5-F1
#
_entry.id   AF-A0A9W7LDN5-F1
#
_cell.length_a   1.000
_cell.length_b   1.000
_cell.length_c   1.000
_cell.angle_alpha   90.00
_cell.angle_beta   90.00
_cell.angle_gamma   90.00
#
_symmetry.space_group_name_H-M   'P 1'
#
loop_
_entity.id
_entity.type
_entity.pdbx_description
1 polymer ?
#
loop_
_entity_poly.entity_id
_entity_poly.type
_entity_poly.pdbx_seq_one_letter_code
_entity_poly.pdbx_strand_id
1 'polypeptide(L)'
;MADQDGSLGVQILPPGAVELTKHLEQGKIDDLQQRVLVLCREKDFLRKRLDKAEKDTHEFVNYFQKEIEKKDLKVKELTEQQQRTDLTAKQSIRAINDETSEKIRKIKEEADSVRIDLTNSLQSAQEEIHKLNHFREIKDSVDSHVQQLDETIQFLRKKATEDLNNQERKFLGEKSKMQKQMMERIEAIKKEARIEAQAGLDSETKKIVTDNRRMGEELRFQLQMMSELQAEKAKSDDLVKQLRRDLSILQEKEKEYARQGQQRANENHALSNKVMALEEALLSGTKKFNEDRNKIKSSVAKELEEVTMDANGLRHLITLKNKELSHIKKLAQTILDQRGEVEQFFLESIEQVKEKIVSEREQKYRKSLVEYNKKMREATAMGGENGGGKFPSIRGRNLSFLEPAAPSSLPINPGNKVDITELSWEDRERVLRILFAKINNVQGRVETLPQHALEEVRGGSNPEPPPPGSRSGYR
;
A
#
# COMPACT_ATOMS: atom_id res chain seq x y z
N MET A 1 -53.42 98.75 -11.43
CA MET A 1 -52.64 99.87 -11.99
C MET A 1 -52.64 99.72 -13.50
N ALA A 2 -53.29 100.58 -14.27
CA ALA A 2 -54.20 101.67 -13.90
C ALA A 2 -55.29 101.78 -14.98
N ASP A 3 -56.46 102.27 -14.60
CA ASP A 3 -57.57 102.52 -15.53
C ASP A 3 -57.26 103.73 -16.43
N GLN A 4 -57.80 103.77 -17.66
CA GLN A 4 -59.02 104.56 -17.99
C GLN A 4 -59.22 104.71 -19.51
N ASP A 5 -60.50 104.83 -19.91
CA ASP A 5 -60.94 105.27 -21.25
C ASP A 5 -60.54 106.73 -21.55
N GLY A 6 -60.36 107.07 -22.84
CA GLY A 6 -60.22 108.46 -23.32
C GLY A 6 -59.86 108.57 -24.82
N SER A 7 -60.27 109.64 -25.51
CA SER A 7 -60.22 109.75 -27.00
C SER A 7 -59.82 111.15 -27.55
N LEU A 8 -59.23 111.19 -28.78
CA LEU A 8 -59.10 112.30 -29.81
C LEU A 8 -57.73 113.08 -30.07
N GLY A 9 -56.88 112.78 -31.14
CA GLY A 9 -56.09 113.80 -31.97
C GLY A 9 -54.57 113.73 -32.49
N VAL A 10 -54.28 113.35 -33.78
CA VAL A 10 -53.47 113.97 -34.94
C VAL A 10 -51.93 114.46 -35.00
N GLN A 11 -51.22 114.27 -36.18
CA GLN A 11 -50.06 115.01 -36.89
C GLN A 11 -48.57 114.45 -37.13
N ILE A 12 -47.71 115.09 -38.01
CA ILE A 12 -46.54 114.55 -38.85
C ILE A 12 -45.41 115.61 -39.30
N LEU A 13 -44.09 115.28 -39.60
CA LEU A 13 -43.20 115.95 -40.67
C LEU A 13 -41.82 115.32 -41.29
N PRO A 14 -40.52 115.76 -41.09
CA PRO A 14 -39.52 116.03 -42.22
C PRO A 14 -38.02 115.45 -42.25
N PRO A 15 -37.16 115.66 -43.32
CA PRO A 15 -35.85 114.95 -43.65
C PRO A 15 -34.54 115.75 -44.13
N GLY A 16 -33.37 115.08 -44.46
CA GLY A 16 -32.05 115.61 -45.00
C GLY A 16 -30.87 114.59 -45.14
N ALA A 17 -31.19 113.32 -45.41
CA ALA A 17 -30.57 112.17 -44.71
C ALA A 17 -29.92 111.08 -45.60
N VAL A 18 -29.28 111.48 -46.72
CA VAL A 18 -28.78 110.62 -47.81
C VAL A 18 -27.62 109.63 -47.46
N GLU A 19 -26.39 110.04 -47.79
CA GLU A 19 -25.31 109.11 -48.16
C GLU A 19 -24.41 108.60 -47.02
N LEU A 20 -24.12 109.43 -46.01
CA LEU A 20 -23.30 109.00 -44.87
C LEU A 20 -24.05 107.99 -43.98
N THR A 21 -25.35 108.20 -43.81
CA THR A 21 -26.30 107.23 -43.27
C THR A 21 -26.22 105.93 -44.07
N LYS A 22 -26.34 105.98 -45.40
CA LYS A 22 -26.31 104.80 -46.26
C LYS A 22 -25.01 103.98 -46.15
N HIS A 23 -23.83 104.59 -46.01
CA HIS A 23 -22.57 103.85 -45.89
C HIS A 23 -22.37 103.23 -44.49
N LEU A 24 -22.80 103.92 -43.43
CA LEU A 24 -22.84 103.38 -42.05
C LEU A 24 -23.93 102.33 -41.86
N GLU A 25 -25.05 102.46 -42.56
CA GLU A 25 -26.13 101.47 -42.64
C GLU A 25 -25.66 100.24 -43.41
N GLN A 26 -24.98 100.39 -44.55
CA GLN A 26 -24.42 99.25 -45.30
C GLN A 26 -23.37 98.50 -44.47
N GLY A 27 -22.45 99.20 -43.79
CA GLY A 27 -21.48 98.57 -42.89
C GLY A 27 -22.15 97.85 -41.71
N LYS A 28 -23.20 98.45 -41.11
CA LYS A 28 -24.03 97.78 -40.10
C LYS A 28 -24.80 96.59 -40.66
N ILE A 29 -25.30 96.66 -41.89
CA ILE A 29 -25.99 95.56 -42.57
C ILE A 29 -25.02 94.42 -42.81
N ASP A 30 -23.81 94.68 -43.26
CA ASP A 30 -22.80 93.64 -43.51
C ASP A 30 -22.30 93.01 -42.19
N ASP A 31 -22.07 93.79 -41.13
CA ASP A 31 -21.79 93.28 -39.78
C ASP A 31 -22.97 92.47 -39.21
N LEU A 32 -24.21 92.92 -39.42
CA LEU A 32 -25.42 92.18 -39.04
C LEU A 32 -25.58 90.91 -39.87
N GLN A 33 -25.23 90.92 -41.17
CA GLN A 33 -25.24 89.72 -42.02
C GLN A 33 -24.16 88.73 -41.60
N GLN A 34 -22.94 89.17 -41.31
CA GLN A 34 -21.89 88.32 -40.76
C GLN A 34 -22.29 87.77 -39.40
N ARG A 35 -22.90 88.58 -38.53
CA ARG A 35 -23.42 88.12 -37.23
C ARG A 35 -24.58 87.15 -37.38
N VAL A 36 -25.49 87.35 -38.33
CA VAL A 36 -26.56 86.39 -38.67
C VAL A 36 -25.97 85.10 -39.27
N LEU A 37 -24.93 85.16 -40.10
CA LEU A 37 -24.24 83.98 -40.62
C LEU A 37 -23.50 83.21 -39.52
N VAL A 38 -22.83 83.90 -38.59
CA VAL A 38 -22.22 83.30 -37.40
C VAL A 38 -23.29 82.67 -36.51
N LEU A 39 -24.37 83.39 -36.19
CA LEU A 39 -25.50 82.87 -35.40
C LEU A 39 -26.21 81.71 -36.10
N CYS A 40 -26.34 81.71 -37.43
CA CYS A 40 -26.89 80.58 -38.18
C CYS A 40 -25.96 79.36 -38.12
N ARG A 41 -24.65 79.54 -38.33
CA ARG A 41 -23.64 78.48 -38.18
C ARG A 41 -23.60 77.94 -36.75
N GLU A 42 -23.69 78.80 -35.75
CA GLU A 42 -23.73 78.44 -34.33
C GLU A 42 -25.03 77.73 -33.97
N LYS A 43 -26.19 78.21 -34.43
CA LYS A 43 -27.50 77.55 -34.27
C LYS A 43 -27.53 76.19 -34.97
N ASP A 44 -26.93 76.05 -36.15
CA ASP A 44 -26.83 74.77 -36.86
C ASP A 44 -25.81 73.82 -36.21
N PHE A 45 -24.73 74.34 -35.62
CA PHE A 45 -23.79 73.57 -34.81
C PHE A 45 -24.42 73.11 -33.49
N LEU A 46 -25.14 73.99 -32.81
CA LEU A 46 -25.90 73.68 -31.59
C LEU A 46 -27.02 72.69 -31.86
N ARG A 47 -27.74 72.79 -32.99
CA ARG A 47 -28.67 71.75 -33.45
C ARG A 47 -27.95 70.43 -33.66
N LYS A 48 -26.88 70.37 -34.46
CA LYS A 48 -26.11 69.13 -34.66
C LYS A 48 -25.58 68.53 -33.36
N ARG A 49 -25.21 69.36 -32.38
CA ARG A 49 -24.78 68.92 -31.04
C ARG A 49 -25.95 68.43 -30.19
N LEU A 50 -27.13 69.07 -30.29
CA LEU A 50 -28.37 68.64 -29.66
C LEU A 50 -28.84 67.31 -30.28
N ASP A 51 -29.01 67.24 -31.60
CA ASP A 51 -29.37 66.04 -32.35
C ASP A 51 -28.40 64.88 -32.05
N LYS A 52 -27.10 65.16 -31.87
CA LYS A 52 -26.12 64.17 -31.44
C LYS A 52 -26.34 63.76 -29.98
N ALA A 53 -26.49 64.69 -29.05
CA ALA A 53 -26.73 64.37 -27.64
C ALA A 53 -28.07 63.63 -27.45
N GLU A 54 -29.11 63.95 -28.22
CA GLU A 54 -30.39 63.23 -28.25
C GLU A 54 -30.21 61.81 -28.79
N LYS A 55 -29.40 61.60 -29.83
CA LYS A 55 -29.04 60.25 -30.31
C LYS A 55 -28.22 59.48 -29.28
N ASP A 56 -27.15 60.07 -28.74
CA ASP A 56 -26.29 59.46 -27.73
C ASP A 56 -27.10 59.10 -26.47
N THR A 57 -28.05 59.94 -26.04
CA THR A 57 -28.96 59.64 -24.92
C THR A 57 -30.01 58.58 -25.28
N HIS A 58 -30.56 58.58 -26.49
CA HIS A 58 -31.48 57.53 -26.94
C HIS A 58 -30.78 56.17 -27.10
N GLU A 59 -29.55 56.14 -27.59
CA GLU A 59 -28.72 54.93 -27.66
C GLU A 59 -28.38 54.41 -26.26
N PHE A 60 -28.02 55.30 -25.32
CA PHE A 60 -27.83 54.95 -23.91
C PHE A 60 -29.11 54.38 -23.30
N VAL A 61 -30.25 55.08 -23.42
CA VAL A 61 -31.55 54.63 -22.90
C VAL A 61 -31.94 53.28 -23.52
N ASN A 62 -31.77 53.09 -24.83
CA ASN A 62 -32.06 51.81 -25.50
C ASN A 62 -31.13 50.68 -25.04
N TYR A 63 -29.85 50.97 -24.78
CA TYR A 63 -28.92 49.99 -24.23
C TYR A 63 -29.33 49.58 -22.80
N PHE A 64 -29.59 50.56 -21.92
CA PHE A 64 -30.03 50.28 -20.55
C PHE A 64 -31.39 49.61 -20.50
N GLN A 65 -32.34 49.98 -21.36
CA GLN A 65 -33.64 49.33 -21.49
C GLN A 65 -33.47 47.85 -21.86
N LYS A 66 -32.69 47.54 -22.91
CA LYS A 66 -32.39 46.14 -23.30
C LYS A 66 -31.64 45.37 -22.22
N GLU A 67 -30.77 46.03 -21.47
CA GLU A 67 -29.98 45.38 -20.40
C GLU A 67 -30.81 45.15 -19.13
N ILE A 68 -31.76 46.05 -18.83
CA ILE A 68 -32.80 45.84 -17.81
C ILE A 68 -33.71 44.70 -18.22
N GLU A 69 -34.21 44.68 -19.46
CA GLU A 69 -35.06 43.59 -19.98
C GLU A 69 -34.37 42.22 -19.89
N LYS A 70 -33.08 42.11 -20.24
CA LYS A 70 -32.29 40.88 -20.04
C LYS A 70 -32.19 40.49 -18.57
N LYS A 71 -31.95 41.45 -17.68
CA LYS A 71 -31.83 41.20 -16.23
C LYS A 71 -33.18 40.79 -15.63
N ASP A 72 -34.28 41.41 -16.03
CA ASP A 72 -35.64 41.06 -15.62
C ASP A 72 -36.05 39.67 -16.11
N LEU A 73 -35.71 39.32 -17.37
CA LEU A 73 -35.86 37.96 -17.87
C LEU A 73 -35.04 36.96 -17.04
N LYS A 74 -33.79 37.29 -16.67
CA LYS A 74 -32.96 36.41 -15.85
C LYS A 74 -33.45 36.30 -14.40
N VAL A 75 -33.98 37.38 -13.82
CA VAL A 75 -34.62 37.37 -12.50
C VAL A 75 -35.87 36.51 -12.51
N LYS A 76 -36.71 36.60 -13.56
CA LYS A 76 -37.89 35.73 -13.73
C LYS A 76 -37.48 34.25 -13.83
N GLU A 77 -36.52 33.93 -14.70
CA GLU A 77 -36.00 32.56 -14.86
C GLU A 77 -35.46 31.99 -13.55
N LEU A 78 -34.63 32.76 -12.82
CA LEU A 78 -34.09 32.34 -11.52
C LEU A 78 -35.19 32.21 -10.45
N THR A 79 -36.20 33.07 -10.47
CA THR A 79 -37.35 33.01 -9.55
C THR A 79 -38.20 31.77 -9.81
N GLU A 80 -38.50 31.47 -11.08
CA GLU A 80 -39.20 30.24 -11.46
C GLU A 80 -38.39 28.99 -11.10
N GLN A 81 -37.08 29.00 -11.35
CA GLN A 81 -36.18 27.90 -10.99
C GLN A 81 -36.19 27.69 -9.47
N GLN A 82 -36.08 28.75 -8.67
CA GLN A 82 -36.12 28.71 -7.21
C GLN A 82 -37.46 28.18 -6.70
N GLN A 83 -38.60 28.63 -7.27
CA GLN A 83 -39.92 28.11 -6.91
C GLN A 83 -40.07 26.63 -7.24
N ARG A 84 -39.58 26.18 -8.40
CA ARG A 84 -39.59 24.76 -8.78
C ARG A 84 -38.75 23.90 -7.83
N THR A 85 -37.54 24.35 -7.46
CA THR A 85 -36.68 23.60 -6.52
C THR A 85 -37.23 23.60 -5.09
N ASP A 86 -37.84 24.69 -4.63
CA ASP A 86 -38.51 24.76 -3.32
C ASP A 86 -39.74 23.84 -3.26
N LEU A 87 -40.54 23.78 -4.33
CA LEU A 87 -41.67 22.85 -4.43
C LEU A 87 -41.23 21.38 -4.42
N THR A 88 -40.23 21.00 -5.21
CA THR A 88 -39.74 19.61 -5.24
C THR A 88 -39.04 19.21 -3.94
N ALA A 89 -38.28 20.12 -3.32
CA ALA A 89 -37.69 19.90 -2.00
C ALA A 89 -38.78 19.69 -0.93
N LYS A 90 -39.82 20.54 -0.89
CA LYS A 90 -40.95 20.39 0.04
C LYS A 90 -41.72 19.09 -0.18
N GLN A 91 -41.92 18.66 -1.42
CA GLN A 91 -42.55 17.38 -1.73
C GLN A 91 -41.69 16.19 -1.28
N SER A 92 -40.38 16.24 -1.53
CA SER A 92 -39.43 15.20 -1.09
C SER A 92 -39.36 15.10 0.44
N ILE A 93 -39.28 16.23 1.16
CA ILE A 93 -39.28 16.28 2.62
C ILE A 93 -40.58 15.70 3.18
N ARG A 94 -41.74 16.02 2.59
CA ARG A 94 -43.03 15.42 3.00
C ARG A 94 -43.04 13.91 2.79
N ALA A 95 -42.68 13.42 1.61
CA ALA A 95 -42.64 11.99 1.32
C ALA A 95 -41.73 11.21 2.29
N ILE A 96 -40.54 11.76 2.62
CA ILE A 96 -39.63 11.16 3.60
C ILE A 96 -40.21 11.20 5.02
N ASN A 97 -40.85 12.29 5.42
CA ASN A 97 -41.51 12.40 6.74
C ASN A 97 -42.69 11.41 6.86
N ASP A 98 -43.50 11.27 5.81
CA ASP A 98 -44.63 10.35 5.78
C ASP A 98 -44.12 8.90 5.85
N GLU A 99 -43.12 8.52 5.03
CA GLU A 99 -42.52 7.18 5.04
C GLU A 99 -41.85 6.83 6.39
N THR A 100 -41.13 7.79 6.99
CA THR A 100 -40.50 7.58 8.31
C THR A 100 -41.54 7.50 9.43
N SER A 101 -42.62 8.29 9.36
CA SER A 101 -43.72 8.21 10.34
C SER A 101 -44.42 6.85 10.30
N GLU A 102 -44.65 6.29 9.11
CA GLU A 102 -45.24 4.96 8.92
C GLU A 102 -44.32 3.83 9.41
N LYS A 103 -42.99 3.94 9.18
CA LYS A 103 -42.01 2.99 9.73
C LYS A 103 -42.00 3.04 11.26
N ILE A 104 -42.02 4.25 11.85
CA ILE A 104 -42.08 4.44 13.31
C ILE A 104 -43.39 3.86 13.88
N ARG A 105 -44.51 4.03 13.18
CA ARG A 105 -45.81 3.48 13.58
C ARG A 105 -45.78 1.95 13.62
N LYS A 106 -45.32 1.29 12.55
CA LYS A 106 -45.23 -0.18 12.49
C LYS A 106 -44.32 -0.76 13.58
N ILE A 107 -43.14 -0.17 13.77
CA ILE A 107 -42.20 -0.62 14.82
C ILE A 107 -42.83 -0.48 16.22
N LYS A 108 -43.64 0.56 16.46
CA LYS A 108 -44.38 0.71 17.72
C LYS A 108 -45.49 -0.33 17.88
N GLU A 109 -46.30 -0.55 16.84
CA GLU A 109 -47.38 -1.54 16.83
C GLU A 109 -46.82 -2.96 17.08
N GLU A 110 -45.71 -3.33 16.44
CA GLU A 110 -44.98 -4.60 16.65
C GLU A 110 -44.37 -4.70 18.07
N ALA A 111 -43.78 -3.63 18.59
CA ALA A 111 -43.22 -3.62 19.94
C ALA A 111 -44.32 -3.70 21.02
N ASP A 112 -45.47 -3.06 20.81
CA ASP A 112 -46.62 -3.11 21.70
C ASP A 112 -47.26 -4.51 21.69
N SER A 113 -47.40 -5.18 20.53
CA SER A 113 -47.93 -6.54 20.47
C SER A 113 -47.02 -7.55 21.17
N VAL A 114 -45.70 -7.51 20.89
CA VAL A 114 -44.72 -8.39 21.55
C VAL A 114 -44.67 -8.15 23.07
N ARG A 115 -44.83 -6.90 23.53
CA ARG A 115 -44.93 -6.59 24.97
C ARG A 115 -46.18 -7.22 25.59
N ILE A 116 -47.34 -7.16 24.92
CA ILE A 116 -48.59 -7.76 25.41
C ILE A 116 -48.44 -9.28 25.49
N ASP A 117 -47.95 -9.94 24.44
CA ASP A 117 -47.76 -11.39 24.40
C ASP A 117 -46.81 -11.89 25.50
N LEU A 118 -45.68 -11.19 25.69
CA LEU A 118 -44.74 -11.52 26.76
C LEU A 118 -45.33 -11.30 28.16
N THR A 119 -46.16 -10.26 28.34
CA THR A 119 -46.84 -10.00 29.62
C THR A 119 -47.86 -11.11 29.93
N ASN A 120 -48.64 -11.53 28.94
CA ASN A 120 -49.61 -12.63 29.07
C ASN A 120 -48.90 -13.96 29.39
N SER A 121 -47.79 -14.27 28.70
CA SER A 121 -46.99 -15.45 28.96
C SER A 121 -46.40 -15.45 30.37
N LEU A 122 -45.88 -14.30 30.83
CA LEU A 122 -45.36 -14.13 32.19
C LEU A 122 -46.45 -14.32 33.25
N GLN A 123 -47.66 -13.80 33.02
CA GLN A 123 -48.80 -14.04 33.92
C GLN A 123 -49.17 -15.53 33.99
N SER A 124 -49.27 -16.23 32.85
CA SER A 124 -49.56 -17.67 32.84
C SER A 124 -48.52 -18.48 33.63
N ALA A 125 -47.24 -18.16 33.45
CA ALA A 125 -46.15 -18.79 34.21
C ALA A 125 -46.24 -18.50 35.72
N GLN A 126 -46.62 -17.28 36.12
CA GLN A 126 -46.87 -16.94 37.53
C GLN A 126 -48.04 -17.75 38.11
N GLU A 127 -49.15 -17.88 37.38
CA GLU A 127 -50.30 -18.69 37.81
C GLU A 127 -49.96 -20.18 37.94
N GLU A 128 -49.12 -20.73 37.06
CA GLU A 128 -48.59 -22.09 37.17
C GLU A 128 -47.71 -22.27 38.41
N ILE A 129 -46.81 -21.31 38.69
CA ILE A 129 -45.98 -21.33 39.91
C ILE A 129 -46.86 -21.30 41.17
N HIS A 130 -47.93 -20.49 41.20
CA HIS A 130 -48.87 -20.48 42.32
C HIS A 130 -49.59 -21.83 42.49
N LYS A 131 -50.04 -22.46 41.40
CA LYS A 131 -50.65 -23.81 41.42
C LYS A 131 -49.67 -24.88 41.93
N LEU A 132 -48.40 -24.83 41.50
CA LEU A 132 -47.35 -25.74 41.95
C LEU A 132 -46.99 -25.57 43.43
N ASN A 133 -46.94 -24.34 43.93
CA ASN A 133 -46.71 -24.07 45.35
C ASN A 133 -47.86 -24.61 46.21
N HIS A 134 -49.11 -24.40 45.80
CA HIS A 134 -50.26 -24.95 46.51
C HIS A 134 -50.29 -26.49 46.51
N PHE A 135 -49.95 -27.12 45.37
CA PHE A 135 -49.80 -28.58 45.30
C PHE A 135 -48.70 -29.09 46.24
N ARG A 136 -47.59 -28.35 46.36
CA ARG A 136 -46.49 -28.68 47.28
C ARG A 136 -46.93 -28.61 48.74
N GLU A 137 -47.67 -27.57 49.15
CA GLU A 137 -48.22 -27.45 50.50
C GLU A 137 -49.12 -28.64 50.87
N ILE A 138 -50.02 -29.04 49.94
CA ILE A 138 -50.88 -30.21 50.12
C ILE A 138 -50.03 -31.49 50.24
N LYS A 139 -49.06 -31.67 49.35
CA LYS A 139 -48.17 -32.83 49.36
C LYS A 139 -47.39 -32.94 50.67
N ASP A 140 -46.78 -31.85 51.13
CA ASP A 140 -45.98 -31.82 52.36
C ASP A 140 -46.89 -32.10 53.60
N SER A 141 -48.15 -31.64 53.59
CA SER A 141 -49.14 -31.99 54.61
C SER A 141 -49.56 -33.47 54.59
N VAL A 142 -49.71 -34.07 53.41
CA VAL A 142 -50.06 -35.50 53.26
C VAL A 142 -48.87 -36.38 53.68
N ASP A 143 -47.66 -36.06 53.24
CA ASP A 143 -46.44 -36.80 53.60
C ASP A 143 -46.22 -36.78 55.12
N SER A 144 -46.46 -35.64 55.79
CA SER A 144 -46.41 -35.53 57.26
C SER A 144 -47.44 -36.44 57.94
N HIS A 145 -48.67 -36.50 57.43
CA HIS A 145 -49.70 -37.37 57.99
C HIS A 145 -49.39 -38.87 57.78
N VAL A 146 -48.81 -39.23 56.63
CA VAL A 146 -48.34 -40.61 56.35
C VAL A 146 -47.21 -41.01 57.31
N GLN A 147 -46.27 -40.11 57.61
CA GLN A 147 -45.21 -40.36 58.59
C GLN A 147 -45.77 -40.60 59.99
N GLN A 148 -46.71 -39.77 60.45
CA GLN A 148 -47.39 -39.97 61.74
C GLN A 148 -48.12 -41.31 61.81
N LEU A 149 -48.80 -41.71 60.73
CA LEU A 149 -49.48 -43.01 60.67
C LEU A 149 -48.49 -44.18 60.74
N ASP A 150 -47.36 -44.13 60.02
CA ASP A 150 -46.35 -45.18 60.10
C ASP A 150 -45.72 -45.28 61.50
N GLU A 151 -45.39 -44.16 62.14
CA GLU A 151 -44.92 -44.13 63.53
C GLU A 151 -45.91 -44.81 64.51
N THR A 152 -47.21 -44.52 64.38
CA THR A 152 -48.23 -45.18 65.22
C THR A 152 -48.35 -46.68 64.93
N ILE A 153 -48.26 -47.09 63.67
CA ILE A 153 -48.27 -48.51 63.27
C ILE A 153 -47.04 -49.24 63.84
N GLN A 154 -45.85 -48.64 63.75
CA GLN A 154 -44.62 -49.19 64.32
C GLN A 154 -44.70 -49.32 65.85
N PHE A 155 -45.24 -48.30 66.54
CA PHE A 155 -45.46 -48.34 67.99
C PHE A 155 -46.42 -49.46 68.39
N LEU A 156 -47.58 -49.57 67.73
CA LEU A 156 -48.56 -50.62 68.00
C LEU A 156 -48.00 -52.03 67.73
N ARG A 157 -47.21 -52.21 66.66
CA ARG A 157 -46.51 -53.48 66.37
C ARG A 157 -45.53 -53.85 67.47
N LYS A 158 -44.66 -52.92 67.91
CA LYS A 158 -43.71 -53.16 69.02
C LYS A 158 -44.45 -53.57 70.29
N LYS A 159 -45.46 -52.82 70.69
CA LYS A 159 -46.28 -53.13 71.86
C LYS A 159 -46.94 -54.52 71.77
N ALA A 160 -47.53 -54.87 70.62
CA ALA A 160 -48.13 -56.19 70.42
C ALA A 160 -47.10 -57.33 70.53
N THR A 161 -45.86 -57.14 70.02
CA THR A 161 -44.80 -58.13 70.19
C THR A 161 -44.30 -58.24 71.63
N GLU A 162 -44.24 -57.14 72.38
CA GLU A 162 -43.89 -57.14 73.80
C GLU A 162 -44.95 -57.85 74.65
N ASP A 163 -46.23 -57.57 74.40
CA ASP A 163 -47.35 -58.22 75.08
C ASP A 163 -47.39 -59.74 74.79
N LEU A 164 -47.14 -60.15 73.53
CA LEU A 164 -47.03 -61.57 73.17
C LEU A 164 -45.86 -62.26 73.88
N ASN A 165 -44.65 -61.68 73.82
CA ASN A 165 -43.47 -62.20 74.52
C ASN A 165 -43.70 -62.33 76.04
N ASN A 166 -44.41 -61.38 76.64
CA ASN A 166 -44.76 -61.41 78.07
C ASN A 166 -45.76 -62.52 78.40
N GLN A 167 -46.72 -62.82 77.51
CA GLN A 167 -47.62 -63.95 77.67
C GLN A 167 -46.89 -65.29 77.48
N GLU A 168 -46.06 -65.43 76.44
CA GLU A 168 -45.25 -66.64 76.20
C GLU A 168 -44.34 -66.97 77.39
N ARG A 169 -43.66 -65.96 77.97
CA ARG A 169 -42.83 -66.14 79.18
C ARG A 169 -43.64 -66.67 80.37
N LYS A 170 -44.87 -66.20 80.58
CA LYS A 170 -45.77 -66.70 81.63
C LYS A 170 -46.15 -68.16 81.36
N PHE A 171 -46.63 -68.47 80.15
CA PHE A 171 -47.02 -69.84 79.76
C PHE A 171 -45.85 -70.83 79.84
N LEU A 172 -44.64 -70.45 79.41
CA LEU A 172 -43.44 -71.28 79.53
C LEU A 172 -43.05 -71.51 80.99
N GLY A 173 -43.14 -70.49 81.85
CA GLY A 173 -42.88 -70.60 83.28
C GLY A 173 -43.85 -71.55 83.99
N GLU A 174 -45.15 -71.45 83.70
CA GLU A 174 -46.18 -72.34 84.23
C GLU A 174 -46.03 -73.77 83.71
N LYS A 175 -45.81 -73.94 82.41
CA LYS A 175 -45.55 -75.25 81.77
C LYS A 175 -44.31 -75.92 82.37
N SER A 176 -43.22 -75.18 82.57
CA SER A 176 -41.99 -75.68 83.18
C SER A 176 -42.21 -76.14 84.62
N LYS A 177 -42.94 -75.35 85.45
CA LYS A 177 -43.31 -75.74 86.82
C LYS A 177 -44.14 -77.04 86.83
N MET A 178 -45.16 -77.13 85.97
CA MET A 178 -46.03 -78.31 85.85
C MET A 178 -45.25 -79.55 85.39
N GLN A 179 -44.38 -79.40 84.38
CA GLN A 179 -43.51 -80.49 83.91
C GLN A 179 -42.53 -80.95 84.98
N LYS A 180 -41.94 -80.03 85.77
CA LYS A 180 -41.05 -80.39 86.89
C LYS A 180 -41.78 -81.20 87.96
N GLN A 181 -42.98 -80.76 88.37
CA GLN A 181 -43.82 -81.51 89.31
C GLN A 181 -44.21 -82.90 88.80
N MET A 182 -44.52 -83.04 87.50
CA MET A 182 -44.79 -84.35 86.88
C MET A 182 -43.53 -85.23 86.84
N MET A 183 -42.37 -84.68 86.47
CA MET A 183 -41.11 -85.42 86.46
C MET A 183 -40.67 -85.87 87.86
N GLU A 184 -40.85 -85.02 88.89
CA GLU A 184 -40.57 -85.37 90.29
C GLU A 184 -41.44 -86.55 90.75
N ARG A 185 -42.75 -86.56 90.41
CA ARG A 185 -43.64 -87.71 90.69
C ARG A 185 -43.22 -88.98 89.93
N ILE A 186 -42.91 -88.86 88.65
CA ILE A 186 -42.45 -90.01 87.83
C ILE A 186 -41.13 -90.58 88.38
N GLU A 187 -40.20 -89.73 88.79
CA GLU A 187 -38.90 -90.17 89.30
C GLU A 187 -38.99 -90.75 90.72
N ALA A 188 -39.95 -90.31 91.55
CA ALA A 188 -40.29 -90.97 92.81
C ALA A 188 -40.78 -92.41 92.56
N ILE A 189 -41.78 -92.58 91.70
CA ILE A 189 -42.33 -93.91 91.31
C ILE A 189 -41.23 -94.81 90.71
N LYS A 190 -40.37 -94.26 89.84
CA LYS A 190 -39.24 -95.01 89.26
C LYS A 190 -38.19 -95.41 90.30
N LYS A 191 -37.92 -94.59 91.31
CA LYS A 191 -36.98 -94.93 92.38
C LYS A 191 -37.54 -96.04 93.27
N GLU A 192 -38.82 -95.95 93.63
CA GLU A 192 -39.54 -96.98 94.39
C GLU A 192 -39.50 -98.32 93.65
N ALA A 193 -39.94 -98.35 92.39
CA ALA A 193 -39.89 -99.55 91.54
C ALA A 193 -38.47 -100.07 91.28
N ARG A 194 -37.45 -99.21 91.21
CA ARG A 194 -36.04 -99.64 91.08
C ARG A 194 -35.48 -100.25 92.36
N ILE A 195 -35.84 -99.72 93.53
CA ILE A 195 -35.43 -100.26 94.82
C ILE A 195 -36.06 -101.64 95.02
N GLU A 196 -37.36 -101.77 94.73
CA GLU A 196 -38.09 -103.03 94.75
C GLU A 196 -37.50 -104.07 93.78
N ALA A 197 -37.25 -103.68 92.51
CA ALA A 197 -36.61 -104.56 91.55
C ALA A 197 -35.17 -104.95 91.96
N GLN A 198 -34.35 -104.00 92.42
CA GLN A 198 -32.95 -104.27 92.82
C GLN A 198 -32.84 -105.16 94.07
N ALA A 199 -33.84 -105.10 94.96
CA ALA A 199 -33.99 -106.02 96.08
C ALA A 199 -34.33 -107.45 95.60
N GLY A 200 -35.16 -107.59 94.57
CA GLY A 200 -35.56 -108.87 93.97
C GLY A 200 -34.62 -109.46 92.91
N LEU A 201 -33.47 -108.83 92.61
CA LEU A 201 -32.52 -109.32 91.58
C LEU A 201 -31.38 -110.18 92.15
N ASP A 202 -31.18 -111.34 91.55
CA ASP A 202 -30.05 -112.23 91.84
C ASP A 202 -28.69 -111.65 91.40
N SER A 203 -27.61 -112.26 91.92
CA SER A 203 -26.22 -111.82 91.67
C SER A 203 -25.81 -111.90 90.20
N GLU A 204 -26.35 -112.87 89.46
CA GLU A 204 -26.14 -113.06 88.01
C GLU A 204 -26.67 -111.85 87.22
N THR A 205 -27.91 -111.44 87.47
CA THR A 205 -28.53 -110.30 86.78
C THR A 205 -27.84 -108.98 87.12
N LYS A 206 -27.33 -108.84 88.35
CA LYS A 206 -26.53 -107.68 88.76
C LYS A 206 -25.23 -107.55 87.94
N LYS A 207 -24.58 -108.66 87.57
CA LYS A 207 -23.41 -108.65 86.65
C LYS A 207 -23.80 -108.25 85.22
N ILE A 208 -24.88 -108.81 84.69
CA ILE A 208 -25.38 -108.47 83.34
C ILE A 208 -25.70 -106.97 83.22
N VAL A 209 -26.24 -106.36 84.29
CA VAL A 209 -26.48 -104.90 84.35
C VAL A 209 -25.18 -104.09 84.33
N THR A 210 -24.11 -104.54 85.01
CA THR A 210 -22.80 -103.87 84.95
C THR A 210 -22.13 -104.01 83.59
N ASP A 211 -22.24 -105.16 82.92
CA ASP A 211 -21.68 -105.35 81.58
C ASP A 211 -22.44 -104.57 80.51
N ASN A 212 -23.77 -104.54 80.57
CA ASN A 212 -24.59 -103.68 79.70
C ASN A 212 -24.28 -102.19 79.89
N ARG A 213 -23.94 -101.77 81.13
CA ARG A 213 -23.47 -100.41 81.37
C ARG A 213 -22.14 -100.13 80.69
N ARG A 214 -21.16 -101.02 80.81
CA ARG A 214 -19.84 -100.90 80.15
C ARG A 214 -19.99 -100.83 78.63
N MET A 215 -20.75 -101.73 78.02
CA MET A 215 -21.03 -101.71 76.57
C MET A 215 -21.76 -100.43 76.13
N GLY A 216 -22.68 -99.91 76.96
CA GLY A 216 -23.36 -98.64 76.69
C GLY A 216 -22.45 -97.41 76.79
N GLU A 217 -21.40 -97.46 77.61
CA GLU A 217 -20.36 -96.42 77.68
C GLU A 217 -19.41 -96.51 76.47
N GLU A 218 -19.02 -97.73 76.05
CA GLU A 218 -18.23 -97.98 74.83
C GLU A 218 -18.97 -97.52 73.56
N LEU A 219 -20.26 -97.81 73.43
CA LEU A 219 -21.08 -97.37 72.28
C LEU A 219 -21.19 -95.84 72.20
N ARG A 220 -21.30 -95.14 73.34
CA ARG A 220 -21.30 -93.66 73.35
C ARG A 220 -19.98 -93.10 72.87
N PHE A 221 -18.86 -93.69 73.30
CA PHE A 221 -17.53 -93.28 72.85
C PHE A 221 -17.36 -93.48 71.33
N GLN A 222 -17.80 -94.62 70.79
CA GLN A 222 -17.80 -94.87 69.34
C GLN A 222 -18.69 -93.87 68.57
N LEU A 223 -19.89 -93.56 69.07
CA LEU A 223 -20.78 -92.57 68.46
C LEU A 223 -20.19 -91.15 68.48
N GLN A 224 -19.50 -90.76 69.56
CA GLN A 224 -18.79 -89.48 69.63
C GLN A 224 -17.66 -89.43 68.57
N MET A 225 -16.81 -90.45 68.52
CA MET A 225 -15.70 -90.51 67.55
C MET A 225 -16.21 -90.53 66.10
N MET A 226 -17.32 -91.22 65.82
CA MET A 226 -17.99 -91.17 64.51
C MET A 226 -18.51 -89.76 64.17
N SER A 227 -19.10 -89.05 65.14
CA SER A 227 -19.56 -87.67 64.97
C SER A 227 -18.41 -86.70 64.70
N GLU A 228 -17.28 -86.87 65.38
CA GLU A 228 -16.07 -86.05 65.19
C GLU A 228 -15.48 -86.28 63.79
N LEU A 229 -15.31 -87.54 63.37
CA LEU A 229 -14.86 -87.90 62.02
C LEU A 229 -15.82 -87.39 60.93
N GLN A 230 -17.13 -87.44 61.16
CA GLN A 230 -18.12 -86.93 60.21
C GLN A 230 -18.06 -85.39 60.08
N ALA A 231 -17.78 -84.67 61.17
CA ALA A 231 -17.56 -83.23 61.15
C ALA A 231 -16.25 -82.85 60.44
N GLU A 232 -15.17 -83.63 60.63
CA GLU A 232 -13.90 -83.43 59.93
C GLU A 232 -14.01 -83.72 58.42
N LYS A 233 -14.74 -84.77 58.05
CA LYS A 233 -15.10 -85.05 56.66
C LYS A 233 -15.86 -83.89 56.03
N ALA A 234 -16.89 -83.36 56.70
CA ALA A 234 -17.68 -82.25 56.19
C ALA A 234 -16.83 -80.98 55.94
N LYS A 235 -15.93 -80.64 56.88
CA LYS A 235 -14.95 -79.54 56.70
C LYS A 235 -14.04 -79.76 55.49
N SER A 236 -13.57 -80.99 55.31
CA SER A 236 -12.71 -81.37 54.18
C SER A 236 -13.45 -81.28 52.85
N ASP A 237 -14.70 -81.76 52.78
CA ASP A 237 -15.56 -81.66 51.60
C ASP A 237 -15.85 -80.18 51.23
N ASP A 238 -16.03 -79.30 52.21
CA ASP A 238 -16.23 -77.86 51.97
C ASP A 238 -14.95 -77.14 51.50
N LEU A 239 -13.78 -77.49 52.05
CA LEU A 239 -12.49 -77.01 51.56
C LEU A 239 -12.26 -77.42 50.09
N VAL A 240 -12.57 -78.68 49.74
CA VAL A 240 -12.48 -79.18 48.35
C VAL A 240 -13.43 -78.41 47.42
N LYS A 241 -14.64 -78.04 47.87
CA LYS A 241 -15.56 -77.18 47.10
C LYS A 241 -15.01 -75.77 46.92
N GLN A 242 -14.35 -75.19 47.92
CA GLN A 242 -13.72 -73.87 47.83
C GLN A 242 -12.57 -73.90 46.81
N LEU A 243 -11.59 -74.79 46.99
CA LEU A 243 -10.43 -74.92 46.10
C LEU A 243 -10.82 -75.19 44.63
N ARG A 244 -11.91 -75.93 44.37
CA ARG A 244 -12.43 -76.13 43.01
C ARG A 244 -12.97 -74.84 42.38
N ARG A 245 -13.61 -73.96 43.15
CA ARG A 245 -14.07 -72.65 42.67
C ARG A 245 -12.88 -71.74 42.40
N ASP A 246 -11.92 -71.70 43.32
CA ASP A 246 -10.71 -70.88 43.20
C ASP A 246 -9.88 -71.28 41.97
N LEU A 247 -9.72 -72.59 41.71
CA LEU A 247 -9.08 -73.11 40.50
C LEU A 247 -9.81 -72.68 39.22
N SER A 248 -11.16 -72.70 39.20
CA SER A 248 -11.94 -72.22 38.05
C SER A 248 -11.71 -70.74 37.79
N ILE A 249 -11.77 -69.92 38.84
CA ILE A 249 -11.53 -68.46 38.77
C ILE A 249 -10.10 -68.16 38.28
N LEU A 250 -9.10 -68.91 38.77
CA LEU A 250 -7.71 -68.76 38.32
C LEU A 250 -7.52 -69.13 36.85
N GLN A 251 -8.15 -70.21 36.37
CA GLN A 251 -8.11 -70.61 34.96
C GLN A 251 -8.80 -69.59 34.03
N GLU A 252 -9.90 -68.98 34.46
CA GLU A 252 -10.56 -67.90 33.71
C GLU A 252 -9.69 -66.63 33.67
N LYS A 253 -9.10 -66.26 34.81
CA LYS A 253 -8.17 -65.14 34.93
C LYS A 253 -6.92 -65.31 34.05
N GLU A 254 -6.37 -66.52 33.96
CA GLU A 254 -5.24 -66.83 33.09
C GLU A 254 -5.60 -66.66 31.61
N LYS A 255 -6.77 -67.16 31.18
CA LYS A 255 -7.27 -66.97 29.81
C LYS A 255 -7.46 -65.50 29.45
N GLU A 256 -8.04 -64.70 30.35
CA GLU A 256 -8.22 -63.27 30.12
C GLU A 256 -6.90 -62.51 30.10
N TYR A 257 -5.91 -62.87 30.93
CA TYR A 257 -4.57 -62.28 30.81
C TYR A 257 -3.87 -62.67 29.50
N ALA A 258 -4.00 -63.91 29.03
CA ALA A 258 -3.48 -64.31 27.72
C ALA A 258 -4.14 -63.50 26.59
N ARG A 259 -5.47 -63.29 26.65
CA ARG A 259 -6.22 -62.47 25.70
C ARG A 259 -5.79 -61.00 25.71
N GLN A 260 -5.67 -60.38 26.89
CA GLN A 260 -5.19 -59.00 27.04
C GLN A 260 -3.73 -58.86 26.58
N GLY A 261 -2.89 -59.85 26.86
CA GLY A 261 -1.51 -59.92 26.36
C GLY A 261 -1.45 -59.94 24.84
N GLN A 262 -2.27 -60.79 24.20
CA GLN A 262 -2.36 -60.86 22.74
C GLN A 262 -2.89 -59.54 22.12
N GLN A 263 -3.89 -58.90 22.73
CA GLN A 263 -4.38 -57.60 22.29
C GLN A 263 -3.29 -56.53 22.34
N ARG A 264 -2.58 -56.40 23.47
CA ARG A 264 -1.45 -55.46 23.62
C ARG A 264 -0.29 -55.78 22.68
N ALA A 265 -0.02 -57.06 22.41
CA ALA A 265 1.00 -57.46 21.43
C ALA A 265 0.61 -57.04 20.00
N ASN A 266 -0.65 -57.23 19.60
CA ASN A 266 -1.16 -56.77 18.31
C ASN A 266 -1.14 -55.23 18.19
N GLU A 267 -1.53 -54.51 19.24
CA GLU A 267 -1.48 -53.04 19.32
C GLU A 267 -0.03 -52.52 19.20
N ASN A 268 0.90 -53.10 19.98
CA ASN A 268 2.33 -52.76 19.88
C ASN A 268 2.90 -53.05 18.50
N HIS A 269 2.50 -54.16 17.85
CA HIS A 269 2.95 -54.45 16.49
C HIS A 269 2.39 -53.45 15.47
N ALA A 270 1.10 -53.09 15.57
CA ALA A 270 0.50 -52.06 14.71
C ALA A 270 1.13 -50.67 14.92
N LEU A 271 1.43 -50.29 16.17
CA LEU A 271 2.16 -49.06 16.50
C LEU A 271 3.59 -49.09 15.96
N SER A 272 4.31 -50.20 16.12
CA SER A 272 5.67 -50.38 15.58
C SER A 272 5.70 -50.24 14.06
N ASN A 273 4.77 -50.90 13.36
CA ASN A 273 4.64 -50.78 11.90
C ASN A 273 4.32 -49.33 11.47
N LYS A 274 3.51 -48.60 12.24
CA LYS A 274 3.23 -47.18 11.99
C LYS A 274 4.46 -46.29 12.23
N VAL A 275 5.24 -46.56 13.28
CA VAL A 275 6.51 -45.85 13.55
C VAL A 275 7.49 -46.07 12.39
N MET A 276 7.71 -47.32 11.97
CA MET A 276 8.59 -47.64 10.84
C MET A 276 8.16 -46.93 9.54
N ALA A 277 6.86 -46.91 9.23
CA ALA A 277 6.34 -46.22 8.05
C ALA A 277 6.53 -44.69 8.11
N LEU A 278 6.42 -44.09 9.31
CA LEU A 278 6.69 -42.66 9.51
C LEU A 278 8.19 -42.35 9.43
N GLU A 279 9.05 -43.21 9.97
CA GLU A 279 10.51 -43.09 9.86
C GLU A 279 10.96 -43.20 8.40
N GLU A 280 10.43 -44.16 7.64
CA GLU A 280 10.72 -44.28 6.20
C GLU A 280 10.25 -43.04 5.42
N ALA A 281 9.05 -42.52 5.70
CA ALA A 281 8.55 -41.30 5.10
C ALA A 281 9.43 -40.08 5.42
N LEU A 282 9.89 -39.94 6.67
CA LEU A 282 10.80 -38.87 7.09
C LEU A 282 12.19 -39.00 6.45
N LEU A 283 12.75 -40.20 6.36
CA LEU A 283 14.02 -40.46 5.67
C LEU A 283 13.91 -40.16 4.17
N SER A 284 12.82 -40.58 3.53
CA SER A 284 12.53 -40.30 2.12
C SER A 284 12.37 -38.80 1.85
N GLY A 285 11.61 -38.10 2.70
CA GLY A 285 11.48 -36.64 2.64
C GLY A 285 12.81 -35.92 2.83
N THR A 286 13.60 -36.32 3.83
CA THR A 286 14.93 -35.74 4.12
C THR A 286 15.92 -35.95 2.97
N LYS A 287 15.87 -37.11 2.28
CA LYS A 287 16.67 -37.35 1.07
C LYS A 287 16.29 -36.37 -0.06
N LYS A 288 14.99 -36.28 -0.37
CA LYS A 288 14.48 -35.35 -1.41
C LYS A 288 14.84 -33.90 -1.11
N PHE A 289 14.64 -33.42 0.12
CA PHE A 289 15.03 -32.07 0.53
C PHE A 289 16.54 -31.80 0.38
N ASN A 290 17.39 -32.79 0.68
CA ASN A 290 18.84 -32.64 0.47
C ASN A 290 19.21 -32.63 -1.03
N GLU A 291 18.58 -33.48 -1.84
CA GLU A 291 18.76 -33.49 -3.30
C GLU A 291 18.35 -32.15 -3.91
N ASP A 292 17.17 -31.64 -3.58
CA ASP A 292 16.65 -30.37 -4.12
C ASP A 292 17.47 -29.17 -3.63
N ARG A 293 17.90 -29.17 -2.35
CA ARG A 293 18.86 -28.18 -1.83
C ARG A 293 20.18 -28.21 -2.61
N ASN A 294 20.68 -29.39 -2.95
CA ASN A 294 21.92 -29.53 -3.73
C ASN A 294 21.73 -29.09 -5.20
N LYS A 295 20.57 -29.37 -5.82
CA LYS A 295 20.22 -28.86 -7.16
C LYS A 295 20.18 -27.34 -7.18
N ILE A 296 19.46 -26.72 -6.24
CA ILE A 296 19.37 -25.25 -6.12
C ILE A 296 20.76 -24.65 -5.89
N LYS A 297 21.55 -25.21 -4.96
CA LYS A 297 22.93 -24.74 -4.71
C LYS A 297 23.82 -24.83 -5.95
N SER A 298 23.66 -25.89 -6.77
CA SER A 298 24.39 -26.06 -8.04
C SER A 298 23.93 -25.07 -9.12
N SER A 299 22.62 -24.79 -9.22
CA SER A 299 22.09 -23.77 -10.15
C SER A 299 22.62 -22.38 -9.81
N VAL A 300 22.44 -21.96 -8.55
CA VAL A 300 22.91 -20.66 -8.06
C VAL A 300 24.42 -20.50 -8.19
N ALA A 301 25.20 -21.57 -8.01
CA ALA A 301 26.65 -21.53 -8.23
C ALA A 301 27.01 -21.28 -9.70
N LYS A 302 26.30 -21.90 -10.66
CA LYS A 302 26.50 -21.67 -12.10
C LYS A 302 26.05 -20.27 -12.54
N GLU A 303 24.87 -19.84 -12.09
CA GLU A 303 24.34 -18.50 -12.38
C GLU A 303 25.29 -17.41 -11.84
N LEU A 304 25.86 -17.61 -10.65
CA LEU A 304 26.86 -16.71 -10.09
C LEU A 304 28.19 -16.71 -10.87
N GLU A 305 28.62 -17.88 -11.35
CA GLU A 305 29.81 -18.02 -12.20
C GLU A 305 29.62 -17.30 -13.54
N GLU A 306 28.50 -17.50 -14.22
CA GLU A 306 28.10 -16.82 -15.46
C GLU A 306 28.06 -15.30 -15.29
N VAL A 307 27.33 -14.79 -14.30
CA VAL A 307 27.27 -13.34 -13.99
C VAL A 307 28.65 -12.78 -13.62
N THR A 308 29.52 -13.57 -12.99
CA THR A 308 30.90 -13.16 -12.68
C THR A 308 31.78 -13.10 -13.93
N MET A 309 31.61 -14.04 -14.86
CA MET A 309 32.29 -14.02 -16.16
C MET A 309 31.85 -12.80 -16.98
N ASP A 310 30.55 -12.53 -17.07
CA ASP A 310 29.99 -11.35 -17.76
C ASP A 310 30.49 -10.04 -17.13
N ALA A 311 30.45 -9.92 -15.80
CA ALA A 311 30.95 -8.74 -15.10
C ALA A 311 32.45 -8.50 -15.38
N ASN A 312 33.26 -9.56 -15.47
CA ASN A 312 34.67 -9.46 -15.81
C ASN A 312 34.90 -9.12 -17.30
N GLY A 313 34.10 -9.70 -18.21
CA GLY A 313 34.10 -9.38 -19.64
C GLY A 313 33.75 -7.92 -19.91
N LEU A 314 32.69 -7.41 -19.26
CA LEU A 314 32.27 -6.01 -19.35
C LEU A 314 33.33 -5.06 -18.77
N ARG A 315 33.97 -5.39 -17.64
CA ARG A 315 35.11 -4.61 -17.09
C ARG A 315 36.29 -4.57 -18.07
N HIS A 316 36.60 -5.68 -18.74
CA HIS A 316 37.65 -5.71 -19.75
C HIS A 316 37.27 -4.86 -20.98
N LEU A 317 36.04 -4.98 -21.48
CA LEU A 317 35.54 -4.20 -22.61
C LEU A 317 35.53 -2.69 -22.32
N ILE A 318 35.10 -2.27 -21.13
CA ILE A 318 35.19 -0.87 -20.67
C ILE A 318 36.66 -0.40 -20.66
N THR A 319 37.59 -1.26 -20.23
CA THR A 319 39.03 -0.94 -20.22
C THR A 319 39.57 -0.75 -21.65
N LEU A 320 39.18 -1.60 -22.60
CA LEU A 320 39.54 -1.46 -24.01
C LEU A 320 38.92 -0.18 -24.63
N LYS A 321 37.63 0.07 -24.40
CA LYS A 321 36.96 1.28 -24.90
C LYS A 321 37.52 2.56 -24.30
N ASN A 322 37.96 2.55 -23.05
CA ASN A 322 38.70 3.68 -22.46
C ASN A 322 40.09 3.90 -23.10
N LYS A 323 40.79 2.83 -23.51
CA LYS A 323 42.04 2.94 -24.29
C LYS A 323 41.79 3.51 -25.68
N GLU A 324 40.78 3.02 -26.40
CA GLU A 324 40.35 3.56 -27.71
C GLU A 324 39.96 5.04 -27.60
N LEU A 325 39.12 5.42 -26.63
CA LEU A 325 38.73 6.80 -26.38
C LEU A 325 39.93 7.69 -26.02
N SER A 326 40.90 7.18 -25.27
CA SER A 326 42.16 7.88 -24.98
C SER A 326 43.01 8.07 -26.25
N HIS A 327 43.06 7.07 -27.13
CA HIS A 327 43.75 7.18 -28.42
C HIS A 327 43.06 8.18 -29.36
N ILE A 328 41.73 8.14 -29.48
CA ILE A 328 40.93 9.11 -30.24
C ILE A 328 41.13 10.53 -29.69
N LYS A 329 41.13 10.71 -28.37
CA LYS A 329 41.44 12.02 -27.75
C LYS A 329 42.85 12.51 -28.09
N LYS A 330 43.86 11.63 -28.10
CA LYS A 330 45.22 11.98 -28.52
C LYS A 330 45.28 12.37 -30.00
N LEU A 331 44.65 11.60 -30.89
CA LEU A 331 44.57 11.92 -32.33
C LEU A 331 43.86 13.26 -32.57
N ALA A 332 42.74 13.50 -31.89
CA ALA A 332 42.02 14.77 -31.94
C ALA A 332 42.89 15.94 -31.44
N GLN A 333 43.64 15.74 -30.35
CA GLN A 333 44.62 16.73 -29.88
C GLN A 333 45.70 16.99 -30.94
N THR A 334 46.29 15.95 -31.54
CA THR A 334 47.28 16.11 -32.62
C THR A 334 46.72 16.87 -33.83
N ILE A 335 45.45 16.66 -34.20
CA ILE A 335 44.79 17.43 -35.27
C ILE A 335 44.61 18.90 -34.86
N LEU A 336 44.28 19.19 -33.60
CA LEU A 336 44.20 20.55 -33.08
C LEU A 336 45.57 21.24 -33.02
N ASP A 337 46.61 20.51 -32.61
CA ASP A 337 47.99 21.01 -32.56
C ASP A 337 48.50 21.31 -33.97
N GLN A 338 48.34 20.39 -34.93
CA GLN A 338 48.66 20.59 -36.35
C GLN A 338 47.89 21.76 -36.95
N ARG A 339 46.61 21.92 -36.61
CA ARG A 339 45.82 23.08 -37.03
C ARG A 339 46.39 24.38 -36.45
N GLY A 340 46.76 24.38 -35.17
CA GLY A 340 47.41 25.51 -34.50
C GLY A 340 48.74 25.89 -35.15
N GLU A 341 49.58 24.90 -35.50
CA GLU A 341 50.81 25.10 -36.27
C GLU A 341 50.55 25.75 -37.64
N VAL A 342 49.52 25.29 -38.36
CA VAL A 342 49.13 25.87 -39.66
C VAL A 342 48.58 27.29 -39.52
N GLU A 343 47.76 27.56 -38.51
CA GLU A 343 47.24 28.90 -38.21
C GLU A 343 48.36 29.86 -37.81
N GLN A 344 49.30 29.42 -36.96
CA GLN A 344 50.48 30.18 -36.59
C GLN A 344 51.39 30.46 -37.80
N PHE A 345 51.65 29.45 -38.64
CA PHE A 345 52.47 29.62 -39.84
C PHE A 345 51.79 30.52 -40.90
N PHE A 346 50.46 30.53 -40.96
CA PHE A 346 49.71 31.47 -41.81
C PHE A 346 49.89 32.92 -41.33
N LEU A 347 49.80 33.16 -40.01
CA LEU A 347 50.10 34.47 -39.41
C LEU A 347 51.56 34.88 -39.64
N GLU A 348 52.51 33.97 -39.46
CA GLU A 348 53.93 34.21 -39.74
C GLU A 348 54.18 34.53 -41.23
N SER A 349 53.54 33.80 -42.14
CA SER A 349 53.63 34.04 -43.59
C SER A 349 53.09 35.41 -43.98
N ILE A 350 52.00 35.85 -43.34
CA ILE A 350 51.46 37.21 -43.49
C ILE A 350 52.49 38.23 -42.98
N GLU A 351 53.05 38.03 -41.79
CA GLU A 351 53.99 38.98 -41.19
C GLU A 351 55.30 39.08 -41.98
N GLN A 352 55.88 37.96 -42.44
CA GLN A 352 57.04 37.95 -43.35
C GLN A 352 56.77 38.71 -44.66
N VAL A 353 55.55 38.66 -45.19
CA VAL A 353 55.16 39.43 -46.38
C VAL A 353 54.97 40.92 -46.04
N LYS A 354 54.39 41.26 -44.90
CA LYS A 354 54.32 42.65 -44.42
C LYS A 354 55.72 43.25 -44.19
N GLU A 355 56.63 42.53 -43.53
CA GLU A 355 58.02 42.93 -43.34
C GLU A 355 58.72 43.17 -44.68
N LYS A 356 58.52 42.28 -45.66
CA LYS A 356 59.04 42.48 -47.03
C LYS A 356 58.42 43.70 -47.70
N ILE A 357 57.13 43.96 -47.56
CA ILE A 357 56.49 45.17 -48.09
C ILE A 357 57.06 46.43 -47.41
N VAL A 358 57.26 46.43 -46.10
CA VAL A 358 57.91 47.54 -45.38
C VAL A 358 59.35 47.73 -45.86
N SER A 359 60.13 46.65 -46.00
CA SER A 359 61.50 46.72 -46.50
C SER A 359 61.57 47.16 -47.98
N GLU A 360 60.63 46.73 -48.82
CA GLU A 360 60.49 47.22 -50.20
C GLU A 360 60.10 48.71 -50.23
N ARG A 361 59.17 49.16 -49.37
CA ARG A 361 58.80 50.57 -49.19
C ARG A 361 60.04 51.38 -48.74
N GLU A 362 60.80 50.91 -47.76
CA GLU A 362 62.07 51.51 -47.32
C GLU A 362 63.14 51.55 -48.41
N GLN A 363 63.31 50.48 -49.19
CA GLN A 363 64.29 50.44 -50.28
C GLN A 363 63.88 51.35 -51.43
N LYS A 364 62.58 51.41 -51.77
CA LYS A 364 62.03 52.36 -52.74
C LYS A 364 62.22 53.80 -52.24
N TYR A 365 61.96 54.08 -50.96
CA TYR A 365 62.24 55.36 -50.30
C TYR A 365 63.74 55.72 -50.34
N ARG A 366 64.63 54.77 -50.03
CA ARG A 366 66.09 54.97 -50.04
C ARG A 366 66.61 55.22 -51.46
N LYS A 367 66.10 54.49 -52.46
CA LYS A 367 66.44 54.68 -53.88
C LYS A 367 65.93 56.02 -54.40
N SER A 368 64.68 56.39 -54.14
CA SER A 368 64.14 57.70 -54.55
C SER A 368 64.82 58.86 -53.83
N LEU A 369 65.22 58.70 -52.56
CA LEU A 369 66.05 59.67 -51.84
C LEU A 369 67.47 59.79 -52.42
N VAL A 370 68.09 58.68 -52.85
CA VAL A 370 69.38 58.70 -53.55
C VAL A 370 69.25 59.33 -54.94
N GLU A 371 68.19 59.05 -55.70
CA GLU A 371 67.93 59.71 -56.98
C GLU A 371 67.60 61.19 -56.83
N TYR A 372 66.84 61.57 -55.80
CA TYR A 372 66.60 62.96 -55.44
C TYR A 372 67.91 63.68 -55.12
N ASN A 373 68.74 63.10 -54.25
CA ASN A 373 70.07 63.63 -53.93
C ASN A 373 71.02 63.65 -55.14
N LYS A 374 70.90 62.68 -56.07
CA LYS A 374 71.67 62.64 -57.33
C LYS A 374 71.22 63.74 -58.28
N LYS A 375 69.91 63.95 -58.47
CA LYS A 375 69.36 65.07 -59.25
C LYS A 375 69.73 66.43 -58.65
N MET A 376 69.71 66.56 -57.31
CA MET A 376 70.18 67.76 -56.63
C MET A 376 71.69 67.99 -56.86
N ARG A 377 72.52 66.94 -56.87
CA ARG A 377 73.95 67.04 -57.24
C ARG A 377 74.16 67.38 -58.71
N GLU A 378 73.44 66.74 -59.63
CA GLU A 378 73.55 66.97 -61.08
C GLU A 378 73.11 68.40 -61.45
N ALA A 379 72.05 68.91 -60.83
CA ALA A 379 71.62 70.31 -60.92
C ALA A 379 72.61 71.30 -60.27
N THR A 380 73.51 70.83 -59.40
CA THR A 380 74.59 71.65 -58.79
C THR A 380 75.91 71.53 -59.57
N ALA A 381 76.09 70.47 -60.38
CA ALA A 381 77.35 70.17 -61.07
C ALA A 381 77.39 70.65 -62.54
N MET A 382 76.25 70.87 -63.19
CA MET A 382 76.18 71.48 -64.53
C MET A 382 75.89 72.99 -64.44
N GLY A 383 76.84 73.75 -63.90
CA GLY A 383 76.70 75.20 -63.77
C GLY A 383 78.00 75.96 -63.53
N GLY A 384 78.70 76.32 -64.61
CA GLY A 384 79.54 77.54 -64.61
C GLY A 384 80.97 77.44 -65.13
N GLU A 385 81.14 77.37 -66.46
CA GLU A 385 82.11 78.29 -67.08
C GLU A 385 81.39 79.63 -67.31
N ASN A 386 81.78 80.65 -66.55
CA ASN A 386 81.39 82.07 -66.64
C ASN A 386 80.02 82.43 -67.26
N GLY A 387 78.97 82.42 -66.43
CA GLY A 387 77.68 83.04 -66.78
C GLY A 387 76.77 83.22 -65.57
N GLY A 388 76.78 84.41 -64.96
CA GLY A 388 75.93 84.71 -63.80
C GLY A 388 74.44 84.84 -64.14
N GLY A 389 73.65 83.81 -63.83
CA GLY A 389 72.18 83.83 -63.89
C GLY A 389 71.55 84.12 -62.52
N LYS A 390 70.62 85.08 -62.46
CA LYS A 390 70.08 85.63 -61.19
C LYS A 390 68.88 84.84 -60.66
N PHE A 391 68.74 84.76 -59.34
CA PHE A 391 67.49 84.42 -58.66
C PHE A 391 66.33 85.32 -59.17
N PRO A 392 65.13 84.77 -59.47
CA PRO A 392 63.97 85.59 -59.78
C PRO A 392 63.49 86.38 -58.56
N SER A 393 63.47 87.71 -58.66
CA SER A 393 62.87 88.57 -57.65
C SER A 393 61.35 88.45 -57.68
N ILE A 394 60.73 88.09 -56.56
CA ILE A 394 59.28 87.97 -56.42
C ILE A 394 58.65 89.38 -56.42
N ARG A 395 58.19 89.84 -57.59
CA ARG A 395 57.18 90.92 -57.70
C ARG A 395 56.47 90.86 -59.05
N GLY A 396 55.40 90.07 -59.12
CA GLY A 396 54.82 89.62 -60.39
C GLY A 396 53.85 90.56 -61.10
N ARG A 397 53.04 89.97 -61.99
CA ARG A 397 51.69 90.41 -62.34
C ARG A 397 50.92 89.33 -63.13
N ASN A 398 49.84 88.83 -62.53
CA ASN A 398 48.56 88.33 -63.09
C ASN A 398 48.47 87.35 -64.29
N LEU A 399 47.28 86.73 -64.34
CA LEU A 399 46.72 85.80 -65.33
C LEU A 399 47.31 84.38 -65.26
N SER A 400 46.58 83.41 -64.69
CA SER A 400 45.31 82.80 -65.13
C SER A 400 45.53 81.76 -66.23
N PHE A 401 44.96 80.57 -66.01
CA PHE A 401 45.04 79.37 -66.86
C PHE A 401 46.34 78.55 -66.71
N LEU A 402 46.35 77.63 -65.75
CA LEU A 402 47.13 76.39 -65.78
C LEU A 402 46.47 75.34 -64.86
N GLU A 403 46.39 74.11 -65.38
CA GLU A 403 45.70 72.92 -64.87
C GLU A 403 45.93 72.57 -63.38
N PRO A 404 44.97 71.85 -62.75
CA PRO A 404 45.12 71.36 -61.38
C PRO A 404 46.32 70.43 -61.25
N ALA A 405 47.17 70.74 -60.26
CA ALA A 405 48.50 70.13 -60.11
C ALA A 405 48.47 68.60 -59.92
N ALA A 406 49.43 67.93 -60.56
CA ALA A 406 49.70 66.51 -60.36
C ALA A 406 50.00 66.19 -58.87
N PRO A 407 49.62 65.00 -58.37
CA PRO A 407 49.83 64.62 -56.98
C PRO A 407 51.31 64.67 -56.60
N SER A 408 51.58 65.20 -55.41
CA SER A 408 52.93 65.51 -54.91
C SER A 408 53.86 64.30 -54.94
N SER A 409 55.00 64.43 -55.65
CA SER A 409 56.10 63.46 -55.67
C SER A 409 56.95 63.47 -54.39
N LEU A 410 56.31 63.65 -53.23
CA LEU A 410 56.95 63.56 -51.92
C LEU A 410 56.99 62.10 -51.47
N PRO A 411 58.14 61.58 -50.99
CA PRO A 411 58.28 60.17 -50.68
C PRO A 411 57.55 59.80 -49.39
N ILE A 412 56.73 58.75 -49.46
CA ILE A 412 55.87 58.25 -48.36
C ILE A 412 56.72 57.75 -47.19
N ASN A 413 56.33 58.09 -45.96
CA ASN A 413 57.01 57.66 -44.74
C ASN A 413 56.99 56.12 -44.61
N PRO A 414 58.15 55.44 -44.50
CA PRO A 414 58.22 53.97 -44.46
C PRO A 414 57.65 53.34 -43.17
N GLY A 415 57.44 54.10 -42.09
CA GLY A 415 57.10 53.57 -40.77
C GLY A 415 55.64 53.14 -40.54
N ASN A 416 54.75 53.26 -41.54
CA ASN A 416 53.35 52.85 -41.38
C ASN A 416 53.19 51.32 -41.42
N LYS A 417 52.53 50.76 -40.40
CA LYS A 417 52.17 49.33 -40.34
C LYS A 417 51.29 48.97 -41.55
N VAL A 418 51.56 47.80 -42.14
CA VAL A 418 50.80 47.28 -43.29
C VAL A 418 49.60 46.49 -42.79
N ASP A 419 48.39 47.00 -43.05
CA ASP A 419 47.15 46.27 -42.80
C ASP A 419 46.85 45.27 -43.91
N ILE A 420 46.10 44.20 -43.58
CA ILE A 420 45.81 43.07 -44.48
C ILE A 420 45.07 43.52 -45.75
N THR A 421 44.28 44.60 -45.66
CA THR A 421 43.60 45.23 -46.79
C THR A 421 44.55 45.89 -47.79
N GLU A 422 45.75 46.33 -47.38
CA GLU A 422 46.77 46.95 -48.22
C GLU A 422 47.62 45.94 -49.02
N LEU A 423 47.52 44.64 -48.73
CA LEU A 423 48.22 43.60 -49.48
C LEU A 423 47.77 43.58 -50.93
N SER A 424 48.70 43.70 -51.87
CA SER A 424 48.42 43.57 -53.31
C SER A 424 48.04 42.13 -53.67
N TRP A 425 47.50 41.92 -54.88
CA TRP A 425 47.19 40.56 -55.36
C TRP A 425 48.43 39.67 -55.41
N GLU A 426 49.58 40.22 -55.82
CA GLU A 426 50.86 39.50 -55.85
C GLU A 426 51.34 39.11 -54.44
N ASP A 427 51.12 39.98 -53.45
CA ASP A 427 51.51 39.70 -52.06
C ASP A 427 50.63 38.61 -51.43
N ARG A 428 49.33 38.63 -51.72
CA ARG A 428 48.40 37.56 -51.32
C ARG A 428 48.78 36.23 -51.97
N GLU A 429 49.17 36.24 -53.24
CA GLU A 429 49.68 35.06 -53.92
C GLU A 429 51.00 34.56 -53.31
N ARG A 430 51.91 35.45 -52.90
CA ARG A 430 53.14 35.07 -52.17
C ARG A 430 52.82 34.40 -50.82
N VAL A 431 51.90 34.96 -50.02
CA VAL A 431 51.44 34.32 -48.76
C VAL A 431 50.92 32.90 -49.04
N LEU A 432 50.06 32.74 -50.05
CA LEU A 432 49.53 31.42 -50.43
C LEU A 432 50.61 30.46 -50.92
N ARG A 433 51.59 30.92 -51.72
CA ARG A 433 52.71 30.08 -52.17
C ARG A 433 53.58 29.60 -51.01
N ILE A 434 53.86 30.46 -50.02
CA ILE A 434 54.59 30.09 -48.79
C ILE A 434 53.77 29.07 -47.97
N LEU A 435 52.47 29.32 -47.80
CA LEU A 435 51.53 28.44 -47.09
C LEU A 435 51.46 27.04 -47.74
N PHE A 436 51.21 26.96 -49.04
CA PHE A 436 51.13 25.68 -49.76
C PHE A 436 52.47 24.92 -49.78
N ALA A 437 53.60 25.62 -49.89
CA ALA A 437 54.91 24.98 -49.79
C ALA A 437 55.14 24.31 -48.43
N LYS A 438 54.59 24.86 -47.35
CA LYS A 438 54.63 24.23 -46.01
C LYS A 438 53.61 23.12 -45.85
N ILE A 439 52.34 23.32 -46.26
CA ILE A 439 51.28 22.29 -46.19
C ILE A 439 51.73 21.02 -46.92
N ASN A 440 52.29 21.14 -48.13
CA ASN A 440 52.75 19.99 -48.91
C ASN A 440 53.95 19.27 -48.24
N ASN A 441 54.80 20.00 -47.51
CA ASN A 441 55.89 19.40 -46.71
C ASN A 441 55.40 18.71 -45.43
N VAL A 442 54.26 19.12 -44.86
CA VAL A 442 53.64 18.49 -43.69
C VAL A 442 52.85 17.23 -44.10
N GLN A 443 52.10 17.29 -45.20
CA GLN A 443 51.36 16.14 -45.73
C GLN A 443 52.29 14.98 -46.14
N GLY A 444 53.52 15.26 -46.60
CA GLY A 444 54.53 14.25 -46.90
C GLY A 444 55.06 13.45 -45.69
N ARG A 445 54.63 13.76 -44.46
CA ARG A 445 54.99 13.04 -43.22
C ARG A 445 53.86 12.20 -42.62
N VAL A 446 52.68 12.16 -43.25
CA VAL A 446 51.57 11.33 -42.75
C VAL A 446 51.79 9.88 -43.16
N GLU A 447 52.44 9.10 -42.29
CA GLU A 447 52.46 7.64 -42.41
C GLU A 447 51.02 7.09 -42.43
N THR A 448 50.76 6.15 -43.33
CA THR A 448 49.45 5.52 -43.51
C THR A 448 48.99 4.82 -42.24
N LEU A 449 47.77 5.12 -41.78
CA LEU A 449 47.18 4.48 -40.60
C LEU A 449 47.20 2.94 -40.71
N PRO A 450 47.49 2.21 -39.62
CA PRO A 450 47.40 0.75 -39.60
C PRO A 450 45.98 0.27 -39.90
N GLN A 451 45.84 -0.76 -40.73
CA GLN A 451 44.57 -1.45 -40.91
C GLN A 451 44.26 -2.26 -39.64
N HIS A 452 43.19 -1.90 -38.94
CA HIS A 452 42.66 -2.72 -37.86
C HIS A 452 41.94 -3.94 -38.45
N ALA A 453 42.51 -5.13 -38.26
CA ALA A 453 41.81 -6.39 -38.51
C ALA A 453 40.71 -6.58 -37.46
N LEU A 454 39.47 -6.75 -37.91
CA LEU A 454 38.37 -7.23 -37.08
C LEU A 454 38.48 -8.75 -37.00
N GLU A 455 38.93 -9.25 -35.85
CA GLU A 455 38.98 -10.69 -35.58
C GLU A 455 37.57 -11.17 -35.18
N GLU A 456 36.97 -12.03 -36.02
CA GLU A 456 35.64 -12.60 -35.74
C GLU A 456 35.71 -13.52 -34.52
N VAL A 457 35.09 -13.09 -33.42
CA VAL A 457 34.87 -13.94 -32.24
C VAL A 457 33.89 -15.05 -32.61
N ARG A 458 34.43 -16.20 -33.00
CA ARG A 458 33.66 -17.41 -33.30
C ARG A 458 32.89 -17.84 -32.06
N GLY A 459 31.57 -17.94 -32.17
CA GLY A 459 30.68 -18.33 -31.08
C GLY A 459 31.05 -19.70 -30.47
N GLY A 460 30.86 -19.82 -29.17
CA GLY A 460 31.20 -21.01 -28.40
C GLY A 460 30.43 -22.26 -28.83
N SER A 461 31.08 -23.41 -28.65
CA SER A 461 30.52 -24.73 -28.92
C SER A 461 29.37 -25.09 -27.97
N ASN A 462 28.21 -25.45 -28.54
CA ASN A 462 27.15 -26.15 -27.80
C ASN A 462 27.67 -27.49 -27.25
N PRO A 463 27.37 -27.86 -25.98
CA PRO A 463 27.50 -29.22 -25.50
C PRO A 463 26.33 -30.09 -26.00
N GLU A 464 26.67 -31.28 -26.51
CA GLU A 464 25.76 -32.29 -27.05
C GLU A 464 25.01 -33.04 -25.92
N PRO A 465 23.72 -33.43 -26.09
CA PRO A 465 22.99 -34.17 -25.06
C PRO A 465 23.40 -35.66 -25.01
N PRO A 466 23.46 -36.29 -23.83
CA PRO A 466 23.85 -37.69 -23.69
C PRO A 466 22.77 -38.68 -24.17
N PRO A 467 23.16 -39.90 -24.60
CA PRO A 467 22.24 -40.89 -25.15
C PRO A 467 21.33 -41.55 -24.10
N PRO A 468 20.18 -42.11 -24.49
CA PRO A 468 19.22 -42.73 -23.57
C PRO A 468 19.74 -44.06 -23.00
N GLY A 469 20.02 -44.09 -21.70
CA GLY A 469 20.41 -45.29 -20.97
C GLY A 469 19.25 -46.26 -20.74
N SER A 470 19.48 -47.53 -21.07
CA SER A 470 18.48 -48.61 -21.09
C SER A 470 17.78 -48.89 -19.76
N ARG A 471 16.46 -49.11 -19.80
CA ARG A 471 15.74 -49.82 -18.73
C ARG A 471 16.12 -51.30 -18.74
N SER A 472 16.71 -51.76 -17.64
CA SER A 472 16.62 -53.14 -17.16
C SER A 472 16.17 -53.06 -15.69
N GLY A 473 15.22 -53.84 -15.18
CA GLY A 473 14.73 -55.12 -15.72
C GLY A 473 14.99 -56.25 -14.73
N TYR A 474 14.67 -56.03 -13.45
CA TYR A 474 14.71 -57.07 -12.42
C TYR A 474 13.33 -57.28 -11.79
N ARG A 475 13.12 -58.53 -11.37
CA ARG A 475 11.87 -59.19 -11.04
C ARG A 475 11.98 -59.80 -9.65
#